data_AF-A0A0C1EPZ9-F1
#
_entry.id   AF-A0A0C1EPZ9-F1
#
_cell.length_a   1.000
_cell.length_b   1.000
_cell.length_c   1.000
_cell.angle_alpha   90.00
_cell.angle_beta   90.00
_cell.angle_gamma   90.00
#
_symmetry.space_group_name_H-M   'P 1'
#
loop_
_entity.id
_entity.type
_entity.pdbx_description
1 polymer ?
#
loop_
_entity_poly.entity_id
_entity_poly.type
_entity_poly.pdbx_seq_one_letter_code
_entity_poly.pdbx_strand_id
1 'polypeptide(L)'
;MTLKPEEVKAEVEATKGRKAKRRKLKTAPEGTTEKKLPGDLRKGLEAHFGGNLGKVRVHMGGNAKEVCKELKARAFTVGNHVYVAKPAYAKDSYLLAHEMAHVLQQGKGKMPKAKDGVALISK
;
A
#
# COMPACT_ATOMS: atom_id res chain seq x y z
N MET A 1 -1.75 -4.46 18.45
CA MET A 1 -1.11 -3.20 18.86
C MET A 1 -1.42 -2.17 17.81
N THR A 2 -2.20 -1.15 18.17
CA THR A 2 -2.54 -0.02 17.28
C THR A 2 -1.38 0.96 17.33
N LEU A 3 -0.83 1.35 16.18
CA LEU A 3 0.21 2.38 16.16
C LEU A 3 -0.39 3.73 16.49
N LYS A 4 0.28 4.44 17.39
CA LYS A 4 -0.03 5.85 17.61
C LYS A 4 0.30 6.62 16.32
N PRO A 5 -0.46 7.67 15.99
CA PRO A 5 -0.22 8.47 14.78
C PRO A 5 1.20 9.08 14.73
N GLU A 6 1.82 9.32 15.89
CA GLU A 6 3.21 9.81 15.99
C GLU A 6 4.26 8.76 15.60
N GLU A 7 4.02 7.48 15.90
CA GLU A 7 4.91 6.38 15.48
C GLU A 7 4.77 6.10 13.99
N VAL A 8 3.53 6.16 13.48
CA VAL A 8 3.26 6.13 12.03
C VAL A 8 4.05 7.22 11.33
N LYS A 9 4.07 8.44 11.88
CA LYS A 9 4.85 9.56 11.34
C LYS A 9 6.35 9.26 11.29
N ALA A 10 6.95 8.72 12.36
CA ALA A 10 8.38 8.40 12.37
C ALA A 10 8.74 7.34 11.32
N GLU A 11 7.93 6.28 11.21
CA GLU A 11 8.13 5.22 10.22
C GLU A 11 7.99 5.73 8.77
N VAL A 12 7.02 6.63 8.58
CA VAL A 12 6.76 7.32 7.32
C VAL A 12 7.91 8.26 6.94
N GLU A 13 8.44 9.04 7.87
CA GLU A 13 9.58 9.94 7.64
C GLU A 13 10.83 9.13 7.25
N ALA A 14 11.04 7.96 7.85
CA ALA A 14 12.13 7.05 7.48
C ALA A 14 12.03 6.52 6.04
N THR A 15 10.86 6.62 5.39
CA THR A 15 10.68 6.28 3.97
C THR A 15 11.03 7.41 3.01
N LYS A 16 11.17 8.66 3.48
CA LYS A 16 11.48 9.82 2.63
C LYS A 16 12.80 9.57 1.89
N GLY A 17 12.71 9.39 0.58
CA GLY A 17 13.86 9.16 -0.32
C GLY A 17 13.82 7.82 -1.06
N ARG A 18 13.07 6.82 -0.56
CA ARG A 18 12.82 5.56 -1.28
C ARG A 18 11.58 5.70 -2.14
N LYS A 19 11.74 5.93 -3.45
CA LYS A 19 10.59 6.02 -4.37
C LYS A 19 10.07 4.62 -4.71
N ALA A 20 8.77 4.40 -4.57
CA ALA A 20 8.11 3.24 -5.16
C ALA A 20 8.36 3.18 -6.67
N LYS A 21 8.70 1.99 -7.18
CA LYS A 21 8.93 1.77 -8.62
C LYS A 21 7.61 1.40 -9.29
N ARG A 22 7.39 1.94 -10.49
CA ARG A 22 6.28 1.52 -11.36
C ARG A 22 6.69 0.25 -12.11
N ARG A 23 5.84 -0.77 -12.09
CA ARG A 23 6.04 -2.02 -12.82
C ARG A 23 4.74 -2.44 -13.51
N LYS A 24 4.84 -3.00 -14.71
CA LYS A 24 3.68 -3.54 -15.42
C LYS A 24 3.23 -4.85 -14.77
N LEU A 25 1.94 -4.97 -14.50
CA LEU A 25 1.30 -6.21 -14.08
C LEU A 25 1.16 -7.11 -15.29
N LYS A 26 1.66 -8.34 -15.18
CA LYS A 26 1.41 -9.40 -16.16
C LYS A 26 0.11 -10.13 -15.84
N THR A 27 -0.10 -10.36 -14.54
CA THR A 27 -1.24 -11.08 -13.98
C THR A 27 -2.06 -10.10 -13.13
N ALA A 28 -3.38 -10.07 -13.35
CA ALA A 28 -4.28 -9.31 -12.52
C ALA A 28 -4.53 -10.03 -11.19
N PRO A 29 -4.57 -9.33 -10.05
CA PRO A 29 -4.88 -9.96 -8.79
C PRO A 29 -6.38 -10.32 -8.69
N GLU A 30 -6.67 -11.61 -8.45
CA GLU A 30 -7.98 -12.24 -8.40
C GLU A 30 -8.11 -13.16 -7.17
N GLY A 31 -9.34 -13.41 -6.72
CA GLY A 31 -9.60 -14.25 -5.54
C GLY A 31 -9.04 -13.68 -4.23
N THR A 32 -8.76 -12.38 -4.19
CA THR A 32 -8.22 -11.71 -3.01
C THR A 32 -9.34 -11.28 -2.06
N THR A 33 -9.07 -11.34 -0.75
CA THR A 33 -9.93 -10.77 0.28
C THR A 33 -9.53 -9.33 0.54
N GLU A 34 -10.48 -8.40 0.42
CA GLU A 34 -10.25 -6.99 0.72
C GLU A 34 -10.63 -6.62 2.16
N LYS A 35 -9.86 -5.72 2.75
CA LYS A 35 -10.13 -5.14 4.07
C LYS A 35 -9.89 -3.63 4.04
N LYS A 36 -10.71 -2.88 4.78
CA LYS A 36 -10.48 -1.45 4.97
C LYS A 36 -9.23 -1.22 5.83
N LEU A 37 -8.53 -0.12 5.56
CA LEU A 37 -7.44 0.32 6.43
C LEU A 37 -7.99 0.54 7.86
N PRO A 38 -7.24 0.14 8.92
CA PRO A 38 -7.62 0.46 10.29
C PRO A 38 -7.82 1.97 10.47
N GLY A 39 -8.89 2.37 11.17
CA GLY A 39 -9.28 3.78 11.28
C GLY A 39 -8.19 4.66 11.87
N ASP A 40 -7.50 4.20 12.91
CA ASP A 40 -6.40 4.93 13.57
C ASP A 40 -5.22 5.14 12.64
N LEU A 41 -4.78 4.08 11.95
CA LEU A 41 -3.69 4.15 10.97
C LEU A 41 -4.04 5.10 9.83
N ARG A 42 -5.27 4.99 9.32
CA ARG A 42 -5.80 5.85 8.26
C ARG A 42 -5.75 7.32 8.67
N LYS A 43 -6.31 7.65 9.85
CA LYS A 43 -6.32 9.03 10.37
C LYS A 43 -4.91 9.59 10.53
N GLY A 44 -3.98 8.80 11.08
CA GLY A 44 -2.58 9.23 11.23
C GLY A 44 -1.92 9.58 9.90
N LEU A 45 -2.12 8.75 8.88
CA LEU A 45 -1.57 8.97 7.54
C LEU A 45 -2.23 10.15 6.82
N GLU A 46 -3.57 10.27 6.89
CA GLU A 46 -4.32 11.38 6.29
C GLU A 46 -3.93 12.73 6.91
N ALA A 47 -3.74 12.78 8.24
CA ALA A 47 -3.30 13.97 8.96
C ALA A 47 -1.88 14.41 8.57
N HIS A 48 -0.98 13.47 8.28
CA HIS A 48 0.41 13.79 7.97
C HIS A 48 0.63 14.18 6.50
N PHE A 49 0.02 13.45 5.55
CA PHE A 49 0.30 13.66 4.13
C PHE A 49 -0.69 14.59 3.42
N GLY A 50 -1.89 14.79 3.99
CA GLY A 50 -2.99 15.46 3.31
C GLY A 50 -3.50 14.61 2.15
N GLY A 51 -4.52 13.80 2.39
CA GLY A 51 -5.13 12.93 1.38
C GLY A 51 -6.32 12.16 1.93
N ASN A 52 -7.13 11.55 1.05
CA ASN A 52 -8.24 10.70 1.46
C ASN A 52 -7.90 9.22 1.23
N LEU A 53 -7.67 8.49 2.32
CA LEU A 53 -7.38 7.05 2.32
C LEU A 53 -8.63 6.20 2.53
N GLY A 54 -9.83 6.80 2.56
CA GLY A 54 -11.07 6.07 2.81
C GLY A 54 -11.53 5.16 1.70
N LYS A 55 -11.02 5.41 0.50
CA LYS A 55 -11.22 4.54 -0.64
C LYS A 55 -10.18 3.43 -0.69
N VAL A 56 -9.17 3.45 0.19
CA VAL A 56 -8.08 2.46 0.17
C VAL A 56 -8.54 1.12 0.73
N ARG A 57 -8.32 0.08 -0.06
CA ARG A 57 -8.60 -1.32 0.25
C ARG A 57 -7.29 -2.10 0.30
N VAL A 58 -7.09 -2.89 1.35
CA VAL A 58 -5.96 -3.83 1.47
C VAL A 58 -6.44 -5.21 1.08
N HIS A 59 -5.88 -5.76 0.02
CA HIS A 59 -6.15 -7.06 -0.54
C HIS A 59 -5.10 -8.08 -0.09
N MET A 60 -5.57 -9.25 0.35
CA MET A 60 -4.73 -10.36 0.82
C MET A 60 -5.28 -11.70 0.36
N GLY A 61 -4.43 -12.72 0.23
CA GLY A 61 -4.83 -14.05 -0.25
C GLY A 61 -4.97 -14.12 -1.77
N GLY A 62 -5.66 -15.15 -2.28
CA GLY A 62 -5.79 -15.41 -3.71
C GLY A 62 -4.44 -15.54 -4.42
N ASN A 63 -4.35 -15.01 -5.63
CA ASN A 63 -3.10 -14.94 -6.40
C ASN A 63 -2.22 -13.72 -6.04
N ALA A 64 -2.56 -12.90 -5.04
CA ALA A 64 -1.78 -11.69 -4.69
C ALA A 64 -0.32 -12.02 -4.34
N LYS A 65 -0.09 -13.19 -3.73
CA LYS A 65 1.26 -13.71 -3.43
C LYS A 65 2.08 -13.96 -4.70
N GLU A 66 1.45 -14.52 -5.73
CA GLU A 66 2.09 -14.81 -7.01
C GLU A 66 2.44 -13.50 -7.73
N VAL A 67 1.49 -12.57 -7.82
CA VAL A 67 1.72 -11.25 -8.40
C VAL A 67 2.85 -10.52 -7.67
N CYS A 68 2.86 -10.54 -6.32
CA CYS A 68 3.97 -10.00 -5.53
C CYS A 68 5.32 -10.64 -5.88
N LYS A 69 5.34 -11.97 -6.07
CA LYS A 69 6.56 -12.72 -6.44
C LYS A 69 7.04 -12.34 -7.84
N GLU A 70 6.15 -12.22 -8.82
CA GLU A 70 6.47 -11.74 -10.17
C GLU A 70 7.07 -10.32 -10.13
N LEU A 71 6.47 -9.47 -9.30
CA LEU A 71 6.91 -8.10 -9.07
C LEU A 71 8.18 -8.00 -8.21
N LYS A 72 8.66 -9.12 -7.63
CA LYS A 72 9.75 -9.17 -6.64
C LYS A 72 9.57 -8.14 -5.51
N ALA A 73 8.34 -8.05 -5.00
CA ALA A 73 7.92 -7.10 -3.97
C ALA A 73 7.16 -7.81 -2.85
N ARG A 74 7.12 -7.21 -1.65
CA ARG A 74 6.34 -7.73 -0.51
C ARG A 74 4.88 -7.27 -0.55
N ALA A 75 4.65 -6.11 -1.15
CA ALA A 75 3.35 -5.54 -1.41
C ALA A 75 3.41 -4.71 -2.70
N PHE A 76 2.25 -4.46 -3.30
CA PHE A 76 2.12 -3.55 -4.42
C PHE A 76 0.80 -2.80 -4.37
N THR A 77 0.77 -1.60 -4.94
CA THR A 77 -0.43 -0.76 -4.96
C THR A 77 -0.87 -0.43 -6.38
N VAL A 78 -2.18 -0.46 -6.60
CA VAL A 78 -2.83 -0.20 -7.88
C VAL A 78 -4.01 0.74 -7.62
N GLY A 79 -3.88 2.03 -7.97
CA GLY A 79 -4.88 3.04 -7.61
C GLY A 79 -5.11 3.10 -6.09
N ASN A 80 -6.32 2.78 -5.64
CA ASN A 80 -6.70 2.70 -4.22
C ASN A 80 -6.61 1.27 -3.63
N HIS A 81 -6.07 0.30 -4.36
CA HIS A 81 -6.01 -1.09 -3.94
C HIS A 81 -4.57 -1.50 -3.62
N VAL A 82 -4.35 -2.00 -2.41
CA VAL A 82 -3.04 -2.36 -1.89
C VAL A 82 -3.01 -3.86 -1.68
N TYR A 83 -2.18 -4.57 -2.42
CA TYR A 83 -2.09 -6.03 -2.38
C TYR A 83 -0.86 -6.45 -1.59
N VAL A 84 -1.02 -7.37 -0.64
CA VAL A 84 0.09 -7.88 0.17
C VAL A 84 0.37 -9.35 -0.15
N ALA A 85 1.65 -9.72 -0.15
CA ALA A 85 2.07 -11.09 -0.48
C ALA A 85 1.65 -12.13 0.58
N LYS A 86 1.46 -11.68 1.83
CA LYS A 86 1.08 -12.54 2.96
C LYS A 86 -0.02 -11.85 3.78
N PRO A 87 -1.03 -12.58 4.24
CA PRO A 87 -2.10 -12.02 5.09
C PRO A 87 -1.57 -11.47 6.41
N ALA A 88 -0.44 -11.96 6.92
CA ALA A 88 0.23 -11.40 8.10
C ALA A 88 0.61 -9.92 7.92
N TYR A 89 0.97 -9.52 6.70
CA TYR A 89 1.34 -8.12 6.40
C TYR A 89 0.14 -7.17 6.44
N ALA A 90 -1.09 -7.67 6.23
CA ALA A 90 -2.30 -6.87 6.39
C ALA A 90 -2.64 -6.57 7.86
N LYS A 91 -1.99 -7.26 8.81
CA LYS A 91 -2.10 -6.99 10.26
C LYS A 91 -0.94 -6.16 10.79
N ASP A 92 0.10 -5.97 9.98
CA ASP A 92 1.30 -5.24 10.36
C ASP A 92 1.11 -3.75 10.07
N SER A 93 0.82 -2.99 11.13
CA SER A 93 0.52 -1.57 10.99
C SER A 93 1.73 -0.76 10.53
N TYR A 94 2.96 -1.21 10.83
CA TYR A 94 4.19 -0.53 10.41
C TYR A 94 4.42 -0.71 8.92
N LEU A 95 4.28 -1.95 8.42
CA LEU A 95 4.36 -2.23 7.00
C LEU A 95 3.25 -1.52 6.22
N LEU A 96 2.02 -1.51 6.73
CA LEU A 96 0.94 -0.75 6.10
C LEU A 96 1.21 0.75 6.08
N ALA A 97 1.73 1.33 7.17
CA ALA A 97 2.15 2.73 7.21
C ALA A 97 3.20 3.03 6.14
N HIS A 98 4.23 2.19 6.04
CA HIS A 98 5.31 2.30 5.08
C HIS A 98 4.79 2.27 3.63
N GLU A 99 3.94 1.30 3.30
CA GLU A 99 3.33 1.20 1.97
C GLU A 99 2.42 2.40 1.67
N MET A 100 1.62 2.85 2.65
CA MET A 100 0.73 3.99 2.46
C MET A 100 1.49 5.30 2.29
N ALA A 101 2.65 5.44 2.94
CA ALA A 101 3.54 6.58 2.73
C ALA A 101 3.94 6.70 1.26
N HIS A 102 4.36 5.60 0.63
CA HIS A 102 4.73 5.56 -0.79
C HIS A 102 3.57 5.93 -1.71
N VAL A 103 2.39 5.43 -1.38
CA VAL A 103 1.12 5.68 -2.08
C VAL A 103 0.75 7.16 -2.03
N LEU A 104 0.84 7.80 -0.86
CA LEU A 104 0.55 9.22 -0.67
C LEU A 104 1.63 10.13 -1.28
N GLN A 105 2.90 9.74 -1.17
CA GLN A 105 4.02 10.44 -1.80
C GLN A 105 3.89 10.44 -3.34
N GLN A 106 3.47 9.33 -3.94
CA GLN A 106 3.16 9.29 -5.38
C GLN A 106 1.83 9.95 -5.75
N GLY A 107 0.84 9.95 -4.86
CA GLY A 107 -0.48 10.55 -5.09
C GLY A 107 -0.44 12.06 -5.39
N LYS A 108 0.58 12.77 -4.90
CA LYS A 108 0.88 14.16 -5.29
C LYS A 108 1.25 14.33 -6.77
N GLY A 109 1.43 13.23 -7.53
CA GLY A 109 1.68 13.23 -8.97
C GLY A 109 1.04 12.03 -9.68
N LYS A 110 -0.29 11.99 -9.75
CA LYS A 110 -1.11 11.04 -10.54
C LYS A 110 -0.77 9.56 -10.26
N MET A 111 -1.50 8.95 -9.31
CA MET A 111 -1.51 7.49 -9.17
C MET A 111 -1.87 6.82 -10.50
N PRO A 112 -1.13 5.78 -10.92
CA PRO A 112 -1.54 4.96 -12.05
C PRO A 112 -2.91 4.34 -11.75
N LYS A 113 -3.85 4.52 -12.67
CA LYS A 113 -5.16 3.88 -12.59
C LYS A 113 -4.96 2.37 -12.75
N ALA A 114 -5.78 1.56 -12.08
CA ALA A 114 -5.76 0.10 -12.27
C ALA A 114 -5.87 -0.32 -13.75
N LYS A 115 -6.56 0.51 -14.54
CA LYS A 115 -6.76 0.38 -15.98
C LYS A 115 -5.46 0.48 -16.80
N ASP A 116 -4.40 1.07 -16.24
CA ASP A 116 -3.10 1.22 -16.92
C ASP A 116 -2.26 -0.08 -16.86
N GLY A 117 -2.67 -1.07 -16.06
CA GLY A 117 -1.89 -2.28 -15.83
C GLY A 117 -0.54 -2.01 -15.16
N VAL A 118 -0.40 -0.89 -14.45
CA VAL A 118 0.82 -0.50 -13.74
C VAL A 118 0.60 -0.58 -12.23
N ALA A 119 1.40 -1.41 -11.58
CA ALA A 119 1.51 -1.49 -10.13
C ALA A 119 2.67 -0.64 -9.62
N LEU A 120 2.47 -0.03 -8.47
CA LEU A 120 3.52 0.54 -7.64
C LEU A 120 4.06 -0.53 -6.72
N ILE A 121 5.36 -0.77 -6.78
CA ILE A 121 6.04 -1.73 -5.92
C ILE A 121 6.98 -0.99 -4.98
N SER A 122 6.92 -1.38 -3.71
CA SER A 122 7.87 -0.96 -2.69
C SER A 122 8.83 -2.13 -2.45
N LYS A 123 10.13 -1.83 -2.37
CA LYS A 123 11.19 -2.84 -2.20
C LYS A 123 11.76 -2.79 -0.79
#